data_AF-A0A957ETR6-F1
#
_entry.id   AF-A0A957ETR6-F1
#
_cell.length_a   1.000
_cell.length_b   1.000
_cell.length_c   1.000
_cell.angle_alpha   90.00
_cell.angle_beta   90.00
_cell.angle_gamma   90.00
#
_symmetry.space_group_name_H-M   'P 1'
#
loop_
_entity.id
_entity.type
_entity.pdbx_description
1 polymer ?
#
loop_
_entity_poly.entity_id
_entity_poly.type
_entity_poly.pdbx_seq_one_letter_code
_entity_poly.pdbx_strand_id
1 'polypeptide(L)'
;MYKSPKATVGAIITREKGGQAEILLTKRQIEPFKDHWCLPGGYVDDNEPIEAAIIREVQEETGLTFEPTYFKSFDDIFPEHIIHNVVNVFVGEGSGAIVPQAAEVKEIKWFLLAEACALPLAFSHNEAVAAYQASLQAKVQKSELLVQFNALRSEVLARMGMRQQILTIAVAGAGLFSAIVTGDIALPIFLLLYPPLGLCLAIAWSHHDVRTGEIGEYIRRHIEPHFAALQWEQFMLDLYYGKKNISKNMAEYASIGTFIGTEMAAMILAVLFQIPSLTALTPPNSNLYYILFAVFFLLDVIAVRYTYVFIRERRKRYTQWHKL
;
A
#
# COMPACT_ATOMS: atom_id res chain seq x y z
N MET A 1 55.59 -4.73 4.84
CA MET A 1 54.28 -4.43 5.43
C MET A 1 53.35 -3.99 4.31
N TYR A 2 52.18 -4.61 4.17
CA TYR A 2 51.14 -4.06 3.31
C TYR A 2 50.62 -2.77 3.96
N LYS A 3 50.45 -1.70 3.16
CA LYS A 3 49.89 -0.45 3.64
C LYS A 3 48.36 -0.61 3.64
N SER A 4 47.79 -0.94 4.78
CA SER A 4 46.35 -1.10 4.93
C SER A 4 45.64 0.25 4.89
N PRO A 5 44.36 0.29 4.45
CA PRO A 5 43.53 1.48 4.63
C PRO A 5 43.44 1.86 6.11
N LYS A 6 43.36 3.15 6.41
CA LYS A 6 43.08 3.61 7.79
C LYS A 6 41.57 3.62 8.04
N ALA A 7 41.17 3.35 9.28
CA ALA A 7 39.79 3.53 9.69
C ALA A 7 39.56 4.99 10.12
N THR A 8 38.51 5.60 9.59
CA THR A 8 38.02 6.91 10.02
C THR A 8 36.54 6.84 10.33
N VAL A 9 36.03 7.86 11.00
CA VAL A 9 34.62 8.02 11.35
C VAL A 9 34.12 9.38 10.93
N GLY A 10 32.83 9.50 10.63
CA GLY A 10 32.17 10.77 10.33
C GLY A 10 30.76 10.83 10.89
N ALA A 11 30.31 12.00 11.30
CA ALA A 11 29.00 12.18 11.91
C ALA A 11 28.10 13.07 11.05
N ILE A 12 26.94 12.54 10.68
CA ILE A 12 25.80 13.33 10.20
C ILE A 12 24.98 13.68 11.45
N ILE A 13 25.32 14.81 12.07
CA ILE A 13 24.60 15.32 13.24
C ILE A 13 23.37 16.07 12.74
N THR A 14 22.19 15.59 13.10
CA THR A 14 20.92 16.11 12.59
C THR A 14 20.18 16.91 13.64
N ARG A 15 19.43 17.91 13.19
CA ARG A 15 18.36 18.53 13.96
C ARG A 15 17.19 18.88 13.07
N GLU A 16 16.02 19.06 13.67
CA GLU A 16 14.85 19.57 12.99
C GLU A 16 14.62 21.05 13.34
N LYS A 17 14.48 21.90 12.32
CA LYS A 17 14.17 23.32 12.50
C LYS A 17 13.10 23.75 11.49
N GLY A 18 11.94 24.16 11.98
CA GLY A 18 10.84 24.62 11.11
C GLY A 18 10.30 23.53 10.16
N GLY A 19 10.36 22.26 10.55
CA GLY A 19 9.95 21.12 9.71
C GLY A 19 10.96 20.73 8.63
N GLN A 20 12.18 21.28 8.67
CA GLN A 20 13.25 20.94 7.74
C GLN A 20 14.42 20.29 8.49
N ALA A 21 14.99 19.25 7.87
CA ALA A 21 16.18 18.58 8.39
C ALA A 21 17.43 19.43 8.10
N GLU A 22 18.15 19.78 9.15
CA GLU A 22 19.45 20.43 9.09
C GLU A 22 20.54 19.45 9.53
N ILE A 23 21.74 19.61 8.98
CA ILE A 23 22.94 18.89 9.41
C ILE A 23 24.02 19.87 9.85
N LEU A 24 24.83 19.45 10.83
CA LEU A 24 26.00 20.21 11.26
C LEU A 24 27.19 19.90 10.35
N LEU A 25 27.84 20.95 9.85
CA LEU A 25 29.11 20.83 9.15
C LEU A 25 30.19 21.67 9.85
N THR A 26 31.42 21.19 9.79
CA THR A 26 32.62 21.89 10.25
C THR A 26 33.43 22.33 9.03
N LYS A 27 34.06 23.51 9.09
CA LYS A 27 34.95 23.99 8.04
C LYS A 27 36.38 23.71 8.45
N ARG A 28 37.11 22.95 7.63
CA ARG A 28 38.47 22.49 7.95
C ARG A 28 39.46 23.65 8.00
N GLN A 29 40.28 23.69 9.06
CA GLN A 29 41.39 24.63 9.24
C GLN A 29 42.74 24.04 8.77
N ILE A 30 42.79 22.72 8.57
CA ILE A 30 43.99 21.93 8.28
C ILE A 30 43.94 21.29 6.88
N GLU A 31 45.11 21.00 6.32
CA GLU A 31 45.24 20.20 5.10
C GLU A 31 45.07 18.71 5.39
N PRO A 32 44.63 17.89 4.41
CA PRO A 32 44.15 18.27 3.08
C PRO A 32 42.73 18.86 3.12
N PHE A 33 42.30 19.49 2.02
CA PHE A 33 40.98 20.13 1.87
C PHE A 33 40.74 21.27 2.87
N LYS A 34 41.78 22.06 3.17
CA LYS A 34 41.61 23.26 3.97
C LYS A 34 40.52 24.16 3.37
N ASP A 35 39.78 24.85 4.23
CA ASP A 35 38.65 25.73 3.90
C ASP A 35 37.43 25.05 3.26
N HIS A 36 37.42 23.72 3.12
CA HIS A 36 36.23 22.97 2.70
C HIS A 36 35.37 22.62 3.92
N TRP A 37 34.06 22.48 3.69
CA TRP A 37 33.13 21.95 4.69
C TRP A 37 33.23 20.43 4.75
N CYS A 38 33.07 19.84 5.91
CA CYS A 38 33.08 18.40 6.11
C CYS A 38 32.12 17.98 7.22
N LEU A 39 31.80 16.69 7.26
CA LEU A 39 31.20 16.08 8.43
C LEU A 39 32.23 16.14 9.58
N PRO A 40 31.81 16.41 10.82
CA PRO A 40 32.66 16.22 11.98
C PRO A 40 33.14 14.78 12.07
N GLY A 41 34.38 14.56 12.48
CA GLY A 41 34.96 13.23 12.58
C GLY A 41 36.45 13.18 12.27
N GLY A 42 37.06 12.03 12.55
CA GLY A 42 38.49 11.86 12.46
C GLY A 42 38.94 10.41 12.37
N TYR A 43 40.18 10.18 12.80
CA TYR A 43 40.77 8.84 12.79
C TYR A 43 40.32 8.04 14.01
N VAL A 44 40.23 6.73 13.83
CA VAL A 44 40.03 5.80 14.94
C VAL A 44 41.39 5.51 15.56
N ASP A 45 41.52 5.71 16.87
CA ASP A 45 42.77 5.47 17.59
C ASP A 45 43.05 3.97 17.80
N ASP A 46 44.31 3.65 18.10
CA ASP A 46 44.71 2.28 18.39
C ASP A 46 43.94 1.73 19.61
N ASN A 47 43.28 0.59 19.42
CA ASN A 47 42.42 -0.07 20.43
C ASN A 47 41.14 0.71 20.78
N GLU A 48 40.69 1.62 19.92
CA GLU A 48 39.43 2.36 20.08
C GLU A 48 38.29 1.73 19.23
N PRO A 49 37.11 1.46 19.81
CA PRO A 49 35.92 1.12 19.02
C PRO A 49 35.44 2.30 18.16
N ILE A 50 34.96 2.04 16.95
CA ILE A 50 34.47 3.08 16.03
C ILE A 50 33.37 3.98 16.61
N GLU A 51 32.51 3.42 17.48
CA GLU A 51 31.46 4.19 18.17
C GLU A 51 32.05 5.13 19.22
N ALA A 52 33.10 4.70 19.93
CA ALA A 52 33.79 5.55 20.89
C ALA A 52 34.56 6.68 20.18
N ALA A 53 35.22 6.35 19.06
CA ALA A 53 35.92 7.31 18.23
C ALA A 53 34.98 8.43 17.77
N ILE A 54 33.80 8.12 17.20
CA ILE A 54 32.92 9.17 16.71
C ILE A 54 32.34 10.05 17.83
N ILE A 55 32.08 9.47 19.01
CA ILE A 55 31.62 10.25 20.17
C ILE A 55 32.73 11.21 20.61
N ARG A 56 33.98 10.74 20.71
CA ARG A 56 35.15 11.55 21.05
C ARG A 56 35.36 12.68 20.04
N GLU A 57 35.45 12.34 18.76
CA GLU A 57 35.69 13.30 17.67
C GLU A 57 34.62 14.39 17.62
N VAL A 58 33.33 14.01 17.71
CA VAL A 58 32.24 15.01 17.73
C VAL A 58 32.35 15.92 18.96
N GLN A 59 32.67 15.37 20.13
CA GLN A 59 32.82 16.14 21.35
C GLN A 59 34.03 17.08 21.29
N GLU A 60 35.14 16.64 20.73
CA GLU A 60 36.36 17.42 20.56
C GLU A 60 36.15 18.56 19.56
N GLU A 61 35.70 18.26 18.34
CA GLU A 61 35.58 19.24 17.27
C GLU A 61 34.44 20.25 17.48
N THR A 62 33.33 19.81 18.07
CA THR A 62 32.07 20.59 18.11
C THR A 62 31.60 20.94 19.52
N GLY A 63 32.11 20.26 20.56
CA GLY A 63 31.63 20.42 21.93
C GLY A 63 30.31 19.71 22.25
N LEU A 64 29.67 19.05 21.28
CA LEU A 64 28.38 18.40 21.44
C LEU A 64 28.50 16.97 21.96
N THR A 65 27.54 16.58 22.81
CA THR A 65 27.27 15.17 23.09
C THR A 65 26.52 14.57 21.90
N PHE A 66 26.95 13.40 21.44
CA PHE A 66 26.39 12.73 20.27
C PHE A 66 25.84 11.35 20.61
N GLU A 67 24.64 11.03 20.11
CA GLU A 67 24.04 9.70 20.19
C GLU A 67 24.14 8.98 18.83
N PRO A 68 25.23 8.25 18.56
CA PRO A 68 25.50 7.70 17.23
C PRO A 68 24.64 6.47 16.92
N THR A 69 24.11 6.40 15.71
CA THR A 69 23.64 5.17 15.07
C THR A 69 24.45 4.93 13.79
N TYR A 70 25.05 3.74 13.65
CA TYR A 70 25.81 3.41 12.44
C TYR A 70 24.91 3.49 11.20
N PHE A 71 25.40 4.17 10.16
CA PHE A 71 24.67 4.35 8.91
C PHE A 71 25.26 3.51 7.79
N LYS A 72 26.47 3.85 7.33
CA LYS A 72 27.11 3.21 6.18
C LYS A 72 28.60 3.57 6.13
N SER A 73 29.41 2.72 5.53
CA SER A 73 30.81 3.02 5.23
C SER A 73 31.02 3.54 3.80
N PHE A 74 32.01 4.39 3.63
CA PHE A 74 32.45 5.00 2.37
C PHE A 74 33.97 4.89 2.23
N ASP A 75 34.48 5.14 1.03
CA ASP A 75 35.90 5.02 0.72
C ASP A 75 36.48 6.40 0.38
N ASP A 76 37.51 6.80 1.12
CA ASP A 76 38.33 7.97 0.77
C ASP A 76 39.62 7.50 0.12
N ILE A 77 39.69 7.62 -1.21
CA ILE A 77 40.85 7.23 -2.00
C ILE A 77 41.35 8.45 -2.77
N PHE A 78 42.33 9.14 -2.17
CA PHE A 78 42.97 10.33 -2.75
C PHE A 78 44.49 10.12 -2.79
N PRO A 79 45.01 9.44 -3.83
CA PRO A 79 46.44 9.11 -3.93
C PRO A 79 47.37 10.33 -3.88
N GLU A 80 46.93 11.47 -4.43
CA GLU A 80 47.63 12.76 -4.44
C GLU A 80 47.81 13.35 -3.03
N HIS A 81 46.93 12.97 -2.10
CA HIS A 81 47.01 13.34 -0.69
C HIS A 81 47.50 12.17 0.19
N ILE A 82 47.87 11.04 -0.42
CA ILE A 82 48.29 9.80 0.26
C ILE A 82 47.21 9.29 1.22
N ILE A 83 45.94 9.40 0.80
CA ILE A 83 44.78 8.95 1.59
C ILE A 83 44.23 7.66 1.01
N HIS A 84 44.01 6.69 1.90
CA HIS A 84 43.23 5.50 1.65
C HIS A 84 42.56 5.14 2.96
N ASN A 85 41.32 5.62 3.15
CA ASN A 85 40.58 5.42 4.39
C ASN A 85 39.24 4.73 4.12
N VAL A 86 38.79 3.92 5.08
CA VAL A 86 37.41 3.45 5.17
C VAL A 86 36.70 4.31 6.21
N VAL A 87 35.76 5.13 5.73
CA VAL A 87 35.03 6.11 6.53
C VAL A 87 33.74 5.49 7.03
N ASN A 88 33.63 5.27 8.34
CA ASN A 88 32.42 4.73 8.97
C ASN A 88 31.52 5.88 9.42
N VAL A 89 30.42 6.10 8.70
CA VAL A 89 29.52 7.23 8.96
C VAL A 89 28.42 6.83 9.94
N PHE A 90 28.19 7.69 10.92
CA PHE A 90 27.14 7.61 11.91
C PHE A 90 26.15 8.76 11.73
N VAL A 91 24.88 8.52 12.06
CA VAL A 91 23.82 9.52 12.07
C VAL A 91 23.26 9.59 13.49
N GLY A 92 22.95 10.78 13.96
CA GLY A 92 22.36 10.95 15.29
C GLY A 92 22.04 12.39 15.63
N GLU A 93 21.45 12.59 16.80
CA GLU A 93 21.21 13.92 17.35
C GLU A 93 22.42 14.38 18.17
N GLY A 94 22.71 15.68 18.09
CA GLY A 94 23.72 16.33 18.90
C GLY A 94 23.05 17.24 19.93
N SER A 95 23.51 17.19 21.18
CA SER A 95 22.99 18.02 22.27
C SER A 95 24.10 18.80 22.98
N GLY A 96 23.75 19.95 23.54
CA GLY A 96 24.69 20.85 24.21
C GLY A 96 24.96 22.15 23.44
N ALA A 97 25.98 22.88 23.90
CA ALA A 97 26.42 24.13 23.27
C ALA A 97 27.57 23.85 22.29
N ILE A 98 27.53 24.48 21.12
CA ILE A 98 28.61 24.35 20.13
C ILE A 98 29.84 25.10 20.66
N VAL A 99 30.93 24.37 20.82
CA VAL A 99 32.25 24.89 21.20
C VAL A 99 33.27 24.35 20.20
N PRO A 100 33.64 25.13 19.16
CA PRO A 100 34.54 24.65 18.12
C PRO A 100 35.97 24.48 18.62
N GLN A 101 36.63 23.40 18.19
CA GLN A 101 38.07 23.25 18.38
C GLN A 101 38.84 24.10 17.38
N ALA A 102 39.30 25.27 17.81
CA ALA A 102 39.94 26.25 16.93
C ALA A 102 41.21 25.75 16.19
N ALA A 103 41.83 24.64 16.66
CA ALA A 103 42.98 24.03 16.01
C ALA A 103 42.63 23.36 14.67
N GLU A 104 41.44 22.74 14.58
CA GLU A 104 41.04 21.90 13.45
C GLU A 104 39.82 22.48 12.71
N VAL A 105 38.97 23.20 13.44
CA VAL A 105 37.71 23.72 12.94
C VAL A 105 37.75 25.25 12.88
N LYS A 106 37.64 25.77 11.66
CA LYS A 106 37.58 27.20 11.37
C LYS A 106 36.21 27.80 11.70
N GLU A 107 35.16 27.06 11.36
CA GLU A 107 33.77 27.50 11.44
C GLU A 107 32.86 26.29 11.63
N ILE A 108 31.77 26.44 12.39
CA ILE A 108 30.73 25.43 12.55
C ILE A 108 29.40 26.06 12.19
N LYS A 109 28.63 25.39 11.34
CA LYS A 109 27.33 25.89 10.91
C LYS A 109 26.35 24.76 10.61
N TRP A 110 25.08 25.06 10.88
CA TRP A 110 23.97 24.23 10.46
C TRP A 110 23.55 24.60 9.03
N PHE A 111 23.42 23.58 8.20
CA PHE A 111 22.96 23.71 6.82
C PHE A 111 21.68 22.92 6.65
N LEU A 112 20.76 23.40 5.81
CA LEU A 112 19.66 22.56 5.35
C LEU A 112 20.26 21.36 4.62
N LEU A 113 19.69 20.17 4.81
CA LEU A 113 20.22 18.95 4.17
C LEU A 113 20.33 19.10 2.64
N ALA A 114 19.34 19.75 2.03
CA ALA A 114 19.35 20.03 0.58
C ALA A 114 20.48 20.98 0.16
N GLU A 115 20.80 21.98 0.99
CA GLU A 115 21.91 22.90 0.75
C GLU A 115 23.25 22.17 0.90
N ALA A 116 23.38 21.33 1.93
CA ALA A 116 24.60 20.57 2.19
C ALA A 116 24.96 19.62 1.03
N CYS A 117 23.97 19.00 0.38
CA CYS A 117 24.19 18.17 -0.81
C CYS A 117 24.78 18.94 -2.01
N ALA A 118 24.53 20.25 -2.08
CA ALA A 118 25.00 21.11 -3.17
C ALA A 118 26.37 21.74 -2.89
N LEU A 119 26.89 21.64 -1.65
CA LEU A 119 28.19 22.17 -1.28
C LEU A 119 29.32 21.24 -1.74
N PRO A 120 30.49 21.77 -2.12
CA PRO A 120 31.69 20.97 -2.29
C PRO A 120 32.26 20.61 -0.91
N LEU A 121 31.88 19.45 -0.38
CA LEU A 121 32.40 18.93 0.88
C LEU A 121 33.77 18.27 0.63
N ALA A 122 34.60 18.24 1.68
CA ALA A 122 35.86 17.52 1.64
C ALA A 122 35.62 16.01 1.54
N PHE A 123 36.54 15.30 0.91
CA PHE A 123 36.56 13.84 0.85
C PHE A 123 35.30 13.22 0.21
N SER A 124 34.89 12.01 0.62
CA SER A 124 33.66 11.35 0.17
C SER A 124 32.39 11.89 0.85
N HIS A 125 32.44 13.01 1.58
CA HIS A 125 31.31 13.46 2.40
C HIS A 125 30.09 13.88 1.57
N ASN A 126 30.26 14.36 0.33
CA ASN A 126 29.14 14.56 -0.59
C ASN A 126 28.35 13.27 -0.81
N GLU A 127 29.02 12.14 -0.97
CA GLU A 127 28.38 10.84 -1.15
C GLU A 127 27.64 10.40 0.11
N ALA A 128 28.23 10.64 1.29
CA ALA A 128 27.63 10.33 2.57
C ALA A 128 26.33 11.11 2.81
N VAL A 129 26.36 12.42 2.59
CA VAL A 129 25.20 13.30 2.75
C VAL A 129 24.12 13.00 1.70
N ALA A 130 24.50 12.75 0.44
CA ALA A 130 23.55 12.36 -0.61
C ALA A 130 22.89 11.00 -0.33
N ALA A 131 23.66 10.01 0.14
CA ALA A 131 23.13 8.72 0.55
C ALA A 131 22.17 8.86 1.74
N TYR A 132 22.48 9.73 2.70
CA TYR A 132 21.60 10.02 3.81
C TYR A 132 20.28 10.68 3.35
N GLN A 133 20.34 11.68 2.45
CA GLN A 133 19.16 12.29 1.85
C GLN A 133 18.28 11.26 1.13
N ALA A 134 18.90 10.39 0.31
CA ALA A 134 18.18 9.32 -0.37
C ALA A 134 17.52 8.35 0.62
N SER A 135 18.17 8.05 1.74
CA SER A 135 17.60 7.20 2.80
C SER A 135 16.37 7.81 3.46
N LEU A 136 16.34 9.13 3.66
CA LEU A 136 15.18 9.85 4.19
C LEU A 136 14.03 9.84 3.18
N GLN A 137 14.31 10.11 1.91
CA GLN A 137 13.31 10.06 0.84
C GLN A 137 12.69 8.66 0.71
N ALA A 138 13.51 7.61 0.78
CA ALA A 138 13.02 6.24 0.76
C ALA A 138 12.13 5.91 1.98
N LYS A 139 12.46 6.43 3.17
CA LYS A 139 11.62 6.30 4.37
C LYS A 139 10.28 7.02 4.21
N VAL A 140 10.28 8.23 3.67
CA VAL A 140 9.06 9.02 3.39
C VAL A 140 8.19 8.32 2.34
N GLN A 141 8.77 7.89 1.23
CA GLN A 141 8.04 7.15 0.21
C GLN A 141 7.41 5.87 0.80
N LYS A 142 8.15 5.15 1.64
CA LYS A 142 7.64 3.97 2.33
C LYS A 142 6.51 4.30 3.31
N SER A 143 6.59 5.39 4.07
CA SER A 143 5.50 5.78 4.97
C SER A 143 4.24 6.18 4.18
N GLU A 144 4.38 6.91 3.08
CA GLU A 144 3.27 7.26 2.19
C GLU A 144 2.61 6.01 1.58
N LEU A 145 3.39 5.05 1.10
CA LEU A 145 2.87 3.78 0.60
C LEU A 145 2.12 2.98 1.68
N LEU A 146 2.58 3.04 2.94
CA LEU A 146 1.89 2.41 4.07
C LEU A 146 0.53 3.08 4.34
N VAL A 147 0.47 4.41 4.26
CA VAL A 147 -0.79 5.17 4.39
C VAL A 147 -1.75 4.79 3.26
N GLN A 148 -1.27 4.77 2.02
CA GLN A 148 -2.06 4.32 0.87
C GLN A 148 -2.56 2.89 1.05
N PHE A 149 -1.70 1.98 1.51
CA PHE A 149 -2.09 0.60 1.81
C PHE A 149 -3.22 0.53 2.82
N ASN A 150 -3.12 1.26 3.94
CA ASN A 150 -4.13 1.26 4.98
C ASN A 150 -5.48 1.81 4.46
N ALA A 151 -5.45 2.88 3.66
CA ALA A 151 -6.64 3.44 3.03
C ALA A 151 -7.28 2.41 2.07
N LEU A 152 -6.51 1.80 1.18
CA LEU A 152 -7.00 0.78 0.25
C LEU A 152 -7.53 -0.46 0.98
N ARG A 153 -6.88 -0.88 2.06
CA ARG A 153 -7.35 -1.97 2.91
C ARG A 153 -8.69 -1.63 3.56
N SER A 154 -8.86 -0.41 4.10
CA SER A 154 -10.15 0.01 4.68
C SER A 154 -11.26 0.04 3.62
N GLU A 155 -10.95 0.47 2.41
CA GLU A 155 -11.88 0.47 1.28
C GLU A 155 -12.30 -0.96 0.89
N VAL A 156 -11.35 -1.91 0.84
CA VAL A 156 -11.64 -3.33 0.63
C VAL A 156 -12.58 -3.87 1.71
N LEU A 157 -12.31 -3.58 2.98
CA LEU A 157 -13.16 -4.02 4.09
C LEU A 157 -14.57 -3.43 4.00
N ALA A 158 -14.70 -2.13 3.68
CA ALA A 158 -15.99 -1.49 3.48
C ALA A 158 -16.77 -2.14 2.32
N ARG A 159 -16.09 -2.44 1.20
CA ARG A 159 -16.68 -3.14 0.05
C ARG A 159 -17.10 -4.56 0.37
N MET A 160 -16.31 -5.30 1.14
CA MET A 160 -16.70 -6.61 1.64
C MET A 160 -17.95 -6.54 2.52
N GLY A 161 -18.05 -5.53 3.39
CA GLY A 161 -19.24 -5.26 4.19
C GLY A 161 -20.47 -4.95 3.34
N MET A 162 -20.36 -4.06 2.34
CA MET A 162 -21.45 -3.74 1.42
C MET A 162 -21.93 -4.97 0.64
N ARG A 163 -21.02 -5.83 0.18
CA ARG A 163 -21.39 -7.10 -0.47
C ARG A 163 -22.20 -8.01 0.43
N GLN A 164 -21.81 -8.14 1.70
CA GLN A 164 -22.54 -8.94 2.68
C GLN A 164 -23.93 -8.36 2.93
N GLN A 165 -24.06 -7.03 3.05
CA GLN A 165 -25.35 -6.36 3.20
C GLN A 165 -26.25 -6.59 1.99
N ILE A 166 -25.72 -6.50 0.76
CA ILE A 166 -26.49 -6.78 -0.46
C ILE A 166 -27.01 -8.22 -0.48
N LEU A 167 -26.19 -9.20 -0.09
CA LEU A 167 -26.63 -10.60 0.01
C LEU A 167 -27.73 -10.76 1.06
N THR A 168 -27.58 -10.13 2.23
CA THR A 168 -28.62 -10.14 3.27
C THR A 168 -29.93 -9.53 2.78
N ILE A 169 -29.88 -8.39 2.08
CA ILE A 169 -31.06 -7.72 1.51
C ILE A 169 -31.71 -8.61 0.45
N ALA A 170 -30.92 -9.27 -0.42
CA ALA A 170 -31.45 -10.15 -1.45
C ALA A 170 -32.22 -11.35 -0.84
N VAL A 171 -31.63 -12.00 0.17
CA VAL A 171 -32.25 -13.13 0.89
C VAL A 171 -33.47 -12.70 1.69
N ALA A 172 -33.39 -11.59 2.43
CA ALA A 172 -34.52 -11.06 3.19
C ALA A 172 -35.67 -10.63 2.27
N GLY A 173 -35.35 -9.98 1.14
CA GLY A 173 -36.31 -9.63 0.10
C GLY A 173 -37.00 -10.86 -0.48
N ALA A 174 -36.25 -11.95 -0.73
CA ALA A 174 -36.81 -13.21 -1.18
C ALA A 174 -37.80 -13.81 -0.17
N GLY A 175 -37.45 -13.79 1.11
CA GLY A 175 -38.29 -14.29 2.20
C GLY A 175 -39.58 -13.47 2.36
N LEU A 176 -39.46 -12.13 2.35
CA LEU A 176 -40.61 -11.23 2.42
C LEU A 176 -41.54 -11.43 1.22
N PHE A 177 -40.98 -11.52 0.02
CA PHE A 177 -41.73 -11.82 -1.20
C PHE A 177 -42.51 -13.14 -1.05
N SER A 178 -41.82 -14.19 -0.60
CA SER A 178 -42.43 -15.51 -0.43
C SER A 178 -43.60 -15.46 0.56
N ALA A 179 -43.45 -14.78 1.69
CA ALA A 179 -44.49 -14.63 2.70
C ALA A 179 -45.74 -13.89 2.17
N ILE A 180 -45.54 -12.80 1.40
CA ILE A 180 -46.63 -12.04 0.78
C ILE A 180 -47.37 -12.89 -0.24
N VAL A 181 -46.64 -13.64 -1.08
CA VAL A 181 -47.21 -14.49 -2.13
C VAL A 181 -48.01 -15.66 -1.55
N THR A 182 -47.58 -16.23 -0.42
CA THR A 182 -48.31 -17.30 0.27
C THR A 182 -49.43 -16.81 1.19
N GLY A 183 -49.53 -15.50 1.42
CA GLY A 183 -50.55 -14.91 2.29
C GLY A 183 -51.83 -14.49 1.55
N ASP A 184 -52.86 -14.12 2.31
CA ASP A 184 -54.17 -13.71 1.75
C ASP A 184 -54.14 -12.38 0.97
N ILE A 185 -53.04 -11.61 1.05
CA ILE A 185 -52.85 -10.31 0.39
C ILE A 185 -51.92 -10.48 -0.82
N ALA A 186 -52.29 -11.35 -1.75
CA ALA A 186 -51.51 -11.54 -2.96
C ALA A 186 -51.79 -10.41 -3.97
N LEU A 187 -51.04 -9.30 -3.86
CA LEU A 187 -51.08 -8.20 -4.83
C LEU A 187 -50.16 -8.53 -6.02
N PRO A 188 -50.69 -8.66 -7.26
CA PRO A 188 -49.90 -9.00 -8.46
C PRO A 188 -48.74 -8.04 -8.76
N ILE A 189 -48.76 -6.84 -8.19
CA ILE A 189 -47.70 -5.83 -8.37
C ILE A 189 -46.35 -6.26 -7.78
N PHE A 190 -46.33 -7.08 -6.72
CA PHE A 190 -45.08 -7.53 -6.10
C PHE A 190 -44.33 -8.54 -6.96
N LEU A 191 -45.04 -9.33 -7.78
CA LEU A 191 -44.43 -10.20 -8.79
C LEU A 191 -43.57 -9.36 -9.75
N LEU A 192 -44.04 -8.20 -10.17
CA LEU A 192 -43.30 -7.35 -11.12
C LEU A 192 -42.13 -6.58 -10.50
N LEU A 193 -42.08 -6.43 -9.17
CA LEU A 193 -41.08 -5.59 -8.49
C LEU A 193 -39.82 -6.34 -8.07
N TYR A 194 -39.94 -7.63 -7.72
CA TYR A 194 -38.82 -8.39 -7.18
C TYR A 194 -37.70 -8.67 -8.20
N PRO A 195 -37.96 -9.09 -9.45
CA PRO A 195 -36.90 -9.37 -10.42
C PRO A 195 -36.02 -8.15 -10.77
N PRO A 196 -36.59 -6.96 -11.11
CA PRO A 196 -35.77 -5.76 -11.33
C PRO A 196 -34.92 -5.36 -10.12
N LEU A 197 -35.42 -5.60 -8.90
CA LEU A 197 -34.69 -5.34 -7.66
C LEU A 197 -33.54 -6.34 -7.46
N GLY A 198 -33.79 -7.64 -7.72
CA GLY A 198 -32.78 -8.70 -7.74
C GLY A 198 -31.62 -8.38 -8.69
N LEU A 199 -31.94 -7.94 -9.90
CA LEU A 199 -30.95 -7.51 -10.88
C LEU A 199 -30.11 -6.32 -10.39
N CYS A 200 -30.75 -5.28 -9.87
CA CYS A 200 -30.04 -4.11 -9.33
C CYS A 200 -29.06 -4.51 -8.22
N LEU A 201 -29.49 -5.39 -7.32
CA LEU A 201 -28.66 -5.92 -6.22
C LEU A 201 -27.50 -6.77 -6.76
N ALA A 202 -27.75 -7.62 -7.77
CA ALA A 202 -26.71 -8.44 -8.39
C ALA A 202 -25.64 -7.57 -9.08
N ILE A 203 -26.04 -6.54 -9.82
CA ILE A 203 -25.12 -5.58 -10.45
C ILE A 203 -24.29 -4.85 -9.38
N ALA A 204 -24.94 -4.37 -8.31
CA ALA A 204 -24.25 -3.69 -7.21
C ALA A 204 -23.23 -4.61 -6.53
N TRP A 205 -23.62 -5.85 -6.21
CA TRP A 205 -22.72 -6.85 -5.63
C TRP A 205 -21.51 -7.11 -6.51
N SER A 206 -21.75 -7.28 -7.82
CA SER A 206 -20.72 -7.56 -8.82
C SER A 206 -19.74 -6.41 -8.98
N HIS A 207 -20.25 -5.17 -8.97
CA HIS A 207 -19.41 -3.97 -9.00
C HIS A 207 -18.45 -3.92 -7.81
N HIS A 208 -18.93 -4.22 -6.60
CA HIS A 208 -18.05 -4.27 -5.41
C HIS A 208 -17.02 -5.40 -5.49
N ASP A 209 -17.36 -6.58 -6.00
CA ASP A 209 -16.40 -7.69 -6.17
C ASP A 209 -15.26 -7.32 -7.13
N VAL A 210 -15.60 -6.72 -8.27
CA VAL A 210 -14.61 -6.29 -9.27
C VAL A 210 -13.67 -5.25 -8.67
N ARG A 211 -14.22 -4.24 -8.00
CA ARG A 211 -13.42 -3.16 -7.40
C ARG A 211 -12.49 -3.67 -6.32
N THR A 212 -12.94 -4.61 -5.47
CA THR A 212 -12.07 -5.27 -4.51
C THR A 212 -10.91 -6.01 -5.19
N GLY A 213 -11.20 -6.70 -6.31
CA GLY A 213 -10.17 -7.34 -7.11
C GLY A 213 -9.14 -6.37 -7.70
N GLU A 214 -9.59 -5.24 -8.24
CA GLU A 214 -8.71 -4.19 -8.79
C GLU A 214 -7.81 -3.56 -7.71
N ILE A 215 -8.35 -3.32 -6.50
CA ILE A 215 -7.56 -2.81 -5.37
C ILE A 215 -6.51 -3.84 -4.95
N GLY A 216 -6.89 -5.12 -4.83
CA GLY A 216 -5.94 -6.19 -4.50
C GLY A 216 -4.82 -6.33 -5.54
N GLU A 217 -5.13 -6.15 -6.82
CA GLU A 217 -4.13 -6.14 -7.90
C GLU A 217 -3.19 -4.94 -7.80
N TYR A 218 -3.72 -3.75 -7.51
CA TYR A 218 -2.91 -2.55 -7.30
C TYR A 218 -1.93 -2.72 -6.13
N ILE A 219 -2.42 -3.16 -4.97
CA ILE A 219 -1.61 -3.40 -3.76
C ILE A 219 -0.45 -4.33 -4.08
N ARG A 220 -0.73 -5.47 -4.73
CA ARG A 220 0.26 -6.50 -5.05
C ARG A 220 1.37 -6.03 -5.98
N ARG A 221 1.05 -5.16 -6.95
CA ARG A 221 2.05 -4.70 -7.93
C ARG A 221 2.79 -3.44 -7.53
N HIS A 222 2.14 -2.52 -6.83
CA HIS A 222 2.69 -1.19 -6.57
C HIS A 222 3.13 -0.99 -5.13
N ILE A 223 2.55 -1.73 -4.18
CA ILE A 223 2.82 -1.55 -2.75
C ILE A 223 3.69 -2.70 -2.23
N GLU A 224 3.25 -3.95 -2.34
CA GLU A 224 3.94 -5.10 -1.74
C GLU A 224 5.44 -5.22 -2.08
N PRO A 225 5.92 -4.94 -3.31
CA PRO A 225 7.34 -5.05 -3.63
C PRO A 225 8.25 -4.13 -2.77
N HIS A 226 7.70 -3.05 -2.23
CA HIS A 226 8.43 -2.10 -1.38
C HIS A 226 8.49 -2.55 0.10
N PHE A 227 7.81 -3.64 0.47
CA PHE A 227 7.72 -4.14 1.83
C PHE A 227 7.91 -5.66 1.89
N ALA A 228 9.05 -6.10 2.46
CA ALA A 228 9.30 -7.51 2.73
C ALA A 228 8.21 -8.17 3.62
N ALA A 229 7.56 -7.41 4.51
CA ALA A 229 6.55 -7.93 5.42
C ALA A 229 5.15 -8.13 4.79
N LEU A 230 4.87 -7.52 3.63
CA LEU A 230 3.53 -7.51 3.02
C LEU A 230 3.38 -8.54 1.89
N GLN A 231 4.17 -9.63 1.86
CA GLN A 231 4.18 -10.55 0.72
C GLN A 231 2.98 -11.53 0.66
N TRP A 232 1.88 -11.26 1.37
CA TRP A 232 0.75 -12.19 1.47
C TRP A 232 -0.07 -12.27 0.18
N GLU A 233 -0.39 -11.16 -0.51
CA GLU A 233 -1.17 -11.25 -1.76
C GLU A 233 -0.35 -11.88 -2.88
N GLN A 234 0.96 -11.60 -2.93
CA GLN A 234 1.89 -12.27 -3.83
C GLN A 234 1.99 -13.77 -3.51
N PHE A 235 2.14 -14.16 -2.25
CA PHE A 235 2.11 -15.57 -1.84
C PHE A 235 0.81 -16.26 -2.26
N MET A 236 -0.34 -15.61 -2.05
CA MET A 236 -1.62 -16.12 -2.49
C MET A 236 -1.67 -16.23 -4.02
N LEU A 237 -1.20 -15.23 -4.78
CA LEU A 237 -1.09 -15.32 -6.25
C LEU A 237 -0.36 -16.59 -6.69
N ASP A 238 0.81 -16.83 -6.11
CA ASP A 238 1.70 -17.92 -6.50
C ASP A 238 1.08 -19.28 -6.18
N LEU A 239 0.43 -19.40 -5.00
CA LEU A 239 -0.42 -20.55 -4.67
C LEU A 239 -1.58 -20.74 -5.67
N TYR A 240 -2.21 -19.65 -6.12
CA TYR A 240 -3.39 -19.70 -6.99
C TYR A 240 -3.06 -19.96 -8.47
N TYR A 241 -1.91 -19.52 -8.98
CA TYR A 241 -1.51 -19.77 -10.37
C TYR A 241 -0.98 -21.20 -10.59
N GLY A 242 -0.55 -21.89 -9.53
CA GLY A 242 -0.08 -23.28 -9.60
C GLY A 242 -1.18 -24.34 -9.77
N LYS A 243 -2.46 -24.02 -9.58
CA LYS A 243 -3.58 -24.99 -9.69
C LYS A 243 -4.77 -24.40 -10.46
N LYS A 244 -5.22 -25.04 -11.55
CA LYS A 244 -6.52 -24.77 -12.21
C LYS A 244 -7.63 -25.05 -11.19
N ASN A 245 -8.13 -24.01 -10.52
CA ASN A 245 -8.94 -24.21 -9.32
C ASN A 245 -10.45 -24.17 -9.63
N ILE A 246 -11.09 -25.34 -9.54
CA ILE A 246 -12.54 -25.53 -9.63
C ILE A 246 -13.27 -24.77 -8.50
N SER A 247 -12.63 -24.55 -7.34
CA SER A 247 -13.25 -23.92 -6.17
C SER A 247 -13.55 -22.43 -6.32
N LYS A 248 -12.73 -21.67 -7.08
CA LYS A 248 -12.98 -20.24 -7.33
C LYS A 248 -14.23 -20.04 -8.18
N ASN A 249 -14.38 -20.91 -9.17
CA ASN A 249 -15.60 -20.97 -9.96
C ASN A 249 -16.79 -21.36 -9.08
N MET A 250 -16.64 -22.29 -8.14
CA MET A 250 -17.72 -22.73 -7.24
C MET A 250 -18.23 -21.60 -6.33
N ALA A 251 -17.36 -20.79 -5.72
CA ALA A 251 -17.80 -19.67 -4.87
C ALA A 251 -18.51 -18.57 -5.70
N GLU A 252 -17.98 -18.25 -6.88
CA GLU A 252 -18.63 -17.31 -7.81
C GLU A 252 -19.99 -17.86 -8.31
N TYR A 253 -20.06 -19.15 -8.64
CA TYR A 253 -21.30 -19.81 -9.04
C TYR A 253 -22.30 -19.92 -7.89
N ALA A 254 -21.85 -20.09 -6.64
CA ALA A 254 -22.71 -20.11 -5.47
C ALA A 254 -23.34 -18.73 -5.19
N SER A 255 -22.58 -17.64 -5.32
CA SER A 255 -23.13 -16.29 -5.20
C SER A 255 -24.12 -15.97 -6.33
N ILE A 256 -23.82 -16.37 -7.58
CA ILE A 256 -24.74 -16.23 -8.71
C ILE A 256 -25.99 -17.07 -8.51
N GLY A 257 -25.81 -18.30 -8.04
CA GLY A 257 -26.88 -19.23 -7.69
C GLY A 257 -27.73 -18.73 -6.53
N THR A 258 -27.22 -17.82 -5.70
CA THR A 258 -28.03 -17.16 -4.66
C THR A 258 -29.03 -16.21 -5.29
N PHE A 259 -28.62 -15.31 -6.19
CA PHE A 259 -29.53 -14.39 -6.87
C PHE A 259 -30.52 -15.11 -7.79
N ILE A 260 -30.01 -15.98 -8.67
CA ILE A 260 -30.85 -16.75 -9.59
C ILE A 260 -31.74 -17.72 -8.80
N GLY A 261 -31.21 -18.35 -7.76
CA GLY A 261 -31.94 -19.30 -6.93
C GLY A 261 -33.04 -18.65 -6.10
N THR A 262 -32.82 -17.45 -5.55
CA THR A 262 -33.87 -16.72 -4.82
C THR A 262 -35.01 -16.31 -5.74
N GLU A 263 -34.71 -15.91 -6.97
CA GLU A 263 -35.73 -15.58 -7.98
C GLU A 263 -36.49 -16.82 -8.47
N MET A 264 -35.79 -17.93 -8.73
CA MET A 264 -36.42 -19.19 -9.12
C MET A 264 -37.31 -19.76 -8.01
N ALA A 265 -36.86 -19.73 -6.75
CA ALA A 265 -37.65 -20.19 -5.61
C ALA A 265 -38.91 -19.35 -5.43
N ALA A 266 -38.79 -18.02 -5.53
CA ALA A 266 -39.90 -17.09 -5.54
C ALA A 266 -40.93 -17.43 -6.64
N MET A 267 -40.47 -17.74 -7.85
CA MET A 267 -41.32 -18.14 -8.97
C MET A 267 -42.06 -19.46 -8.71
N ILE A 268 -41.34 -20.49 -8.25
CA ILE A 268 -41.93 -21.80 -7.98
C ILE A 268 -43.01 -21.68 -6.90
N LEU A 269 -42.77 -20.92 -5.84
CA LEU A 269 -43.76 -20.68 -4.80
C LEU A 269 -44.99 -19.93 -5.33
N ALA A 270 -44.79 -18.91 -6.17
CA ALA A 270 -45.89 -18.17 -6.78
C ALA A 270 -46.79 -19.03 -7.69
N VAL A 271 -46.22 -20.02 -8.38
CA VAL A 271 -46.97 -20.94 -9.25
C VAL A 271 -47.66 -22.04 -8.43
N LEU A 272 -46.98 -22.62 -7.45
CA LEU A 272 -47.49 -23.74 -6.64
C LEU A 272 -48.68 -23.33 -5.75
N PHE A 273 -48.65 -22.12 -5.18
CA PHE A 273 -49.67 -21.67 -4.24
C PHE A 273 -50.88 -20.99 -4.91
N GLN A 274 -51.03 -21.12 -6.25
CA GLN A 274 -52.18 -20.69 -7.06
C GLN A 274 -53.12 -19.72 -6.33
N ILE A 275 -52.83 -18.41 -6.38
CA ILE A 275 -53.63 -17.37 -5.74
C ILE A 275 -55.13 -17.61 -6.04
N PRO A 276 -55.94 -18.10 -5.08
CA PRO A 276 -57.32 -18.50 -5.36
C PRO A 276 -58.24 -17.29 -5.61
N SER A 277 -57.78 -16.07 -5.26
CA SER A 277 -58.49 -14.83 -5.50
C SER A 277 -58.38 -14.30 -6.95
N LEU A 278 -57.52 -14.87 -7.80
CA LEU A 278 -57.40 -14.48 -9.22
C LEU A 278 -58.38 -15.23 -10.14
N THR A 279 -58.95 -16.35 -9.71
CA THR A 279 -60.04 -17.03 -10.45
C THR A 279 -61.40 -16.38 -10.20
N ALA A 280 -61.56 -15.63 -9.11
CA ALA A 280 -62.82 -14.95 -8.76
C ALA A 280 -62.88 -13.48 -9.22
N LEU A 281 -61.73 -12.89 -9.60
CA LEU A 281 -61.61 -11.56 -10.19
C LEU A 281 -60.72 -11.65 -11.43
N THR A 282 -61.23 -12.27 -12.50
CA THR A 282 -60.58 -12.25 -13.81
C THR A 282 -61.02 -11.01 -14.61
N PRO A 283 -60.19 -9.96 -14.74
CA PRO A 283 -60.06 -9.30 -16.03
C PRO A 283 -59.18 -10.17 -16.96
N PRO A 284 -59.26 -10.03 -18.30
CA PRO A 284 -58.70 -10.98 -19.27
C PRO A 284 -57.16 -11.11 -19.32
N ASN A 285 -56.41 -10.51 -18.38
CA ASN A 285 -54.97 -10.29 -18.48
C ASN A 285 -54.13 -11.01 -17.41
N SER A 286 -54.63 -12.03 -16.71
CA SER A 286 -53.83 -12.79 -15.72
C SER A 286 -52.58 -13.44 -16.34
N ASN A 287 -52.67 -13.92 -17.59
CA ASN A 287 -51.54 -14.42 -18.36
C ASN A 287 -50.46 -13.35 -18.63
N LEU A 288 -50.83 -12.07 -18.72
CA LEU A 288 -49.89 -10.99 -19.02
C LEU A 288 -48.90 -10.77 -17.88
N TYR A 289 -49.33 -10.91 -16.62
CA TYR A 289 -48.45 -10.76 -15.46
C TYR A 289 -47.40 -11.87 -15.38
N TYR A 290 -47.79 -13.12 -15.64
CA TYR A 290 -46.85 -14.25 -15.69
C TYR A 290 -45.90 -14.15 -16.88
N ILE A 291 -46.38 -13.70 -18.05
CA ILE A 291 -45.54 -13.47 -19.22
C ILE A 291 -44.55 -12.33 -18.96
N LEU A 292 -45.01 -11.19 -18.42
CA LEU A 292 -44.13 -10.06 -18.07
C LEU A 292 -43.10 -10.48 -17.03
N PHE A 293 -43.50 -11.24 -16.00
CA PHE A 293 -42.58 -11.79 -15.01
C PHE A 293 -41.53 -12.71 -15.64
N ALA A 294 -41.94 -13.65 -16.49
CA ALA A 294 -41.03 -14.56 -17.18
C ALA A 294 -40.07 -13.79 -18.11
N VAL A 295 -40.54 -12.72 -18.76
CA VAL A 295 -39.71 -11.81 -19.55
C VAL A 295 -38.70 -11.07 -18.68
N PHE A 296 -39.12 -10.50 -17.54
CA PHE A 296 -38.20 -9.83 -16.60
C PHE A 296 -37.17 -10.80 -16.03
N PHE A 297 -37.59 -11.98 -15.60
CA PHE A 297 -36.69 -13.04 -15.15
C PHE A 297 -35.67 -13.45 -16.23
N LEU A 298 -36.11 -13.60 -17.48
CA LEU A 298 -35.20 -13.92 -18.58
C LEU A 298 -34.20 -12.77 -18.83
N LEU A 299 -34.66 -11.51 -18.78
CA LEU A 299 -33.80 -10.33 -18.87
C LEU A 299 -32.80 -10.27 -17.71
N ASP A 300 -33.19 -10.65 -16.51
CA ASP A 300 -32.33 -10.68 -15.33
C ASP A 300 -31.28 -11.79 -15.44
N VAL A 301 -31.68 -13.00 -15.84
CA VAL A 301 -30.73 -14.09 -16.11
C VAL A 301 -29.73 -13.67 -17.19
N ILE A 302 -30.18 -13.04 -18.27
CA ILE A 302 -29.31 -12.53 -19.34
C ILE A 302 -28.39 -11.44 -18.81
N ALA A 303 -28.90 -10.48 -18.04
CA ALA A 303 -28.13 -9.36 -17.53
C ALA A 303 -27.10 -9.79 -16.46
N VAL A 304 -27.45 -10.72 -15.59
CA VAL A 304 -26.53 -11.37 -14.63
C VAL A 304 -25.47 -12.17 -15.38
N ARG A 305 -25.85 -12.97 -16.39
CA ARG A 305 -24.90 -13.69 -17.26
C ARG A 305 -23.97 -12.76 -18.02
N TYR A 306 -24.50 -11.67 -18.59
CA TYR A 306 -23.75 -10.71 -19.37
C TYR A 306 -22.77 -9.95 -18.48
N THR A 307 -23.24 -9.46 -17.34
CA THR A 307 -22.40 -8.82 -16.31
C THR A 307 -21.28 -9.78 -15.88
N TYR A 308 -21.60 -11.05 -15.65
CA TYR A 308 -20.63 -12.08 -15.33
C TYR A 308 -19.60 -12.33 -16.45
N VAL A 309 -20.05 -12.49 -17.70
CA VAL A 309 -19.16 -12.72 -18.86
C VAL A 309 -18.26 -11.51 -19.09
N PHE A 310 -18.82 -10.30 -19.07
CA PHE A 310 -18.10 -9.06 -19.24
C PHE A 310 -17.01 -8.89 -18.17
N ILE A 311 -17.34 -9.16 -16.91
CA ILE A 311 -16.41 -9.09 -15.79
C ILE A 311 -15.32 -10.17 -15.90
N ARG A 312 -15.70 -11.39 -16.28
CA ARG A 312 -14.75 -12.49 -16.48
C ARG A 312 -13.79 -12.20 -17.64
N GLU A 313 -14.27 -11.65 -18.74
CA GLU A 313 -13.43 -11.25 -19.87
C GLU A 313 -12.53 -10.07 -19.54
N ARG A 314 -13.03 -9.09 -18.76
CA ARG A 314 -12.21 -8.00 -18.25
C ARG A 314 -11.08 -8.53 -17.37
N ARG A 315 -11.35 -9.43 -16.42
CA ARG A 315 -10.34 -10.10 -15.57
C ARG A 315 -9.30 -10.89 -16.38
N LYS A 316 -9.73 -11.55 -17.48
CA LYS A 316 -8.80 -12.24 -18.42
C LYS A 316 -7.92 -11.26 -19.20
N ARG A 317 -8.47 -10.13 -19.65
CA ARG A 317 -7.69 -9.09 -20.35
C ARG A 317 -6.61 -8.50 -19.44
N TYR A 318 -6.92 -8.18 -18.19
CA TYR A 318 -5.91 -7.68 -17.24
C TYR A 318 -4.77 -8.68 -16.96
N THR A 319 -5.04 -9.99 -17.01
CA THR A 319 -4.01 -11.03 -16.83
C THR A 319 -3.18 -11.31 -18.08
N GLN A 320 -3.66 -10.94 -19.28
CA GLN A 320 -2.93 -11.09 -20.54
C GLN A 320 -2.05 -9.88 -20.88
N TRP A 321 -2.44 -8.66 -20.50
CA TRP A 321 -1.67 -7.43 -20.75
C TRP A 321 -0.31 -7.37 -20.03
N HIS A 322 -0.04 -8.26 -19.07
CA HIS A 322 1.22 -8.31 -18.32
C HIS A 322 2.11 -9.51 -18.66
N LYS A 323 1.78 -10.25 -19.74
CA LYS A 323 2.66 -11.28 -20.32
C LYS A 323 3.33 -10.84 -21.63
N LEU A 324 3.17 -9.56 -22.01
CA LEU A 324 3.84 -8.88 -23.12
C LEU A 324 4.78 -7.83 -22.54
#